data_AF-A0A7J4NEJ9-F1
#
_entry.id   AF-A0A7J4NEJ9-F1
#
_cell.length_a   1.000
_cell.length_b   1.000
_cell.length_c   1.000
_cell.angle_alpha   90.00
_cell.angle_beta   90.00
_cell.angle_gamma   90.00
#
_symmetry.space_group_name_H-M   'P 1'
#
loop_
_entity.id
_entity.type
_entity.pdbx_description
1 polymer ?
#
loop_
_entity_poly.entity_id
_entity_poly.type
_entity_poly.pdbx_seq_one_letter_code
_entity_poly.pdbx_strand_id
1 'polypeptide(L)'
;MVPSSRSSEDGSSDKAWAIHAAIIGLNSGNLLFRGLELDTENPEMFTVACLSIIALALPFQAIFFLINSYIQESTQVHQTEYQMLQRLSLICQTVSYLSLIGIGLLMFATHQYIGIAFTIGTIIAFFLVRAAMIHSESLSVSHR
;
A
#
# COMPACT_ATOMS: atom_id res chain seq x y z
N MET A 1 -17.86 -14.72 31.57
CA MET A 1 -17.25 -15.11 30.28
C MET A 1 -17.95 -14.30 29.20
N VAL A 2 -17.33 -13.21 28.75
CA VAL A 2 -17.82 -12.37 27.65
C VAL A 2 -16.59 -11.99 26.81
N PRO A 3 -16.42 -12.53 25.60
CA PRO A 3 -15.56 -11.94 24.60
C PRO A 3 -16.43 -11.10 23.66
N SER A 4 -16.25 -9.78 23.65
CA SER A 4 -16.93 -8.91 22.69
C SER A 4 -16.00 -7.75 22.31
N SER A 5 -14.99 -8.07 21.49
CA SER A 5 -14.22 -7.08 20.72
C SER A 5 -13.45 -7.68 19.54
N ARG A 6 -13.32 -9.02 19.45
CA ARG A 6 -12.48 -9.69 18.44
C ARG A 6 -13.00 -9.64 16.99
N SER A 7 -14.22 -9.16 16.73
CA SER A 7 -14.82 -9.17 15.38
C SER A 7 -14.56 -7.91 14.55
N SER A 8 -14.15 -6.80 15.17
CA SER A 8 -13.96 -5.52 14.46
C SER A 8 -12.53 -5.30 13.99
N GLU A 9 -11.53 -5.88 14.68
CA GLU A 9 -10.11 -5.71 14.37
C GLU A 9 -9.63 -6.67 13.26
N ASP A 10 -10.15 -7.90 13.21
CA ASP A 10 -9.77 -8.93 12.23
C ASP A 10 -10.08 -8.49 10.79
N GLY A 11 -11.30 -7.97 10.57
CA GLY A 11 -11.73 -7.52 9.23
C GLY A 11 -11.04 -6.25 8.74
N SER A 12 -10.38 -5.48 9.61
CA SER A 12 -9.58 -4.31 9.22
C SER A 12 -8.16 -4.72 8.82
N SER A 13 -7.57 -5.69 9.54
CA SER A 13 -6.23 -6.19 9.25
C SER A 13 -6.18 -6.95 7.92
N ASP A 14 -7.16 -7.82 7.65
CA ASP A 14 -7.24 -8.59 6.41
C ASP A 14 -7.35 -7.73 5.16
N LYS A 15 -8.07 -6.59 5.26
CA LYS A 15 -8.19 -5.62 4.16
C LYS A 15 -6.86 -4.92 3.88
N ALA A 16 -6.13 -4.52 4.92
CA ALA A 16 -4.82 -3.89 4.77
C ALA A 16 -3.80 -4.87 4.18
N TRP A 17 -3.86 -6.14 4.59
CA TRP A 17 -3.03 -7.22 4.05
C TRP A 17 -3.26 -7.45 2.55
N ALA A 18 -4.52 -7.54 2.11
CA ALA A 18 -4.86 -7.72 0.69
C ALA A 18 -4.37 -6.56 -0.19
N ILE A 19 -4.49 -5.32 0.30
CA ILE A 19 -3.98 -4.13 -0.39
C ILE A 19 -2.47 -4.21 -0.55
N HIS A 20 -1.74 -4.56 0.50
CA HIS A 20 -0.28 -4.69 0.45
C HIS A 20 0.17 -5.81 -0.48
N ALA A 21 -0.51 -6.96 -0.49
CA ALA A 21 -0.23 -8.05 -1.42
C ALA A 21 -0.41 -7.60 -2.88
N ALA A 22 -1.46 -6.83 -3.18
CA ALA A 22 -1.68 -6.26 -4.51
C ALA A 22 -0.56 -5.28 -4.91
N ILE A 23 -0.12 -4.42 -3.98
CA ILE A 23 1.00 -3.49 -4.24
C ILE A 23 2.31 -4.25 -4.48
N ILE A 24 2.63 -5.29 -3.68
CA ILE A 24 3.80 -6.15 -3.89
C ILE A 24 3.76 -6.78 -5.28
N GLY A 25 2.58 -7.30 -5.68
CA GLY A 25 2.38 -7.88 -7.01
C GLY A 25 2.63 -6.89 -8.14
N LEU A 26 2.08 -5.67 -8.03
CA LEU A 26 2.30 -4.59 -9.00
C LEU A 26 3.77 -4.16 -9.07
N ASN A 27 4.42 -3.99 -7.92
CA ASN A 27 5.82 -3.58 -7.82
C ASN A 27 6.75 -4.64 -8.44
N SER A 28 6.56 -5.90 -8.05
CA SER A 28 7.32 -7.04 -8.58
C SER A 28 7.08 -7.22 -10.07
N GLY A 29 5.83 -7.13 -10.53
CA GLY A 29 5.48 -7.23 -11.95
C GLY A 29 6.14 -6.14 -12.79
N ASN A 30 6.07 -4.88 -12.36
CA ASN A 30 6.73 -3.78 -13.06
C ASN A 30 8.25 -3.96 -13.11
N LEU A 31 8.88 -4.37 -12.01
CA LEU A 31 10.31 -4.67 -11.97
C LEU A 31 10.72 -5.80 -12.90
N LEU A 32 9.94 -6.88 -12.95
CA LEU A 32 10.25 -8.01 -13.81
C LEU A 32 10.08 -7.63 -15.28
N PHE A 33 8.91 -7.15 -15.69
CA PHE A 33 8.65 -6.90 -17.10
C PHE A 33 9.44 -5.72 -17.66
N ARG A 34 9.46 -4.59 -16.94
CA ARG A 34 10.23 -3.44 -17.41
C ARG A 34 11.71 -3.59 -17.18
N GLY A 35 12.12 -4.25 -16.09
CA GLY A 35 13.54 -4.56 -15.88
C GLY A 35 14.11 -5.43 -16.99
N LEU A 36 13.33 -6.35 -17.54
CA LEU A 36 13.74 -7.15 -18.72
C LEU A 36 13.69 -6.37 -20.03
N GLU A 37 12.82 -5.36 -20.14
CA GLU A 37 12.71 -4.48 -21.31
C GLU A 37 13.76 -3.34 -21.31
N LEU A 38 14.43 -3.10 -20.18
CA LEU A 38 15.44 -2.06 -20.07
C LEU A 38 16.63 -2.33 -21.00
N ASP A 39 16.94 -1.34 -21.84
CA ASP A 39 18.17 -1.35 -22.63
C ASP A 39 19.39 -1.17 -21.71
N THR A 40 20.28 -2.15 -21.72
CA THR A 40 21.51 -2.14 -20.92
C THR A 40 22.53 -1.12 -21.40
N GLU A 41 22.50 -0.72 -22.68
CA GLU A 41 23.48 0.20 -23.27
C GLU A 41 23.03 1.66 -23.13
N ASN A 42 21.73 1.95 -23.29
CA ASN A 42 21.18 3.30 -23.15
C ASN A 42 19.88 3.29 -22.34
N PRO A 43 19.96 3.05 -21.02
CA PRO A 43 18.78 2.97 -20.19
C PRO A 43 18.10 4.34 -20.06
N GLU A 44 16.77 4.37 -20.23
CA GLU A 44 15.99 5.56 -19.94
C GLU A 44 16.04 5.85 -18.43
N MET A 45 16.85 6.84 -18.05
CA MET A 45 17.16 7.11 -16.64
C MET A 45 15.92 7.45 -15.79
N PHE A 46 14.87 8.00 -16.39
CA PHE A 46 13.60 8.26 -15.70
C PHE A 46 12.92 6.94 -15.28
N THR A 47 12.86 5.98 -16.18
CA THR A 47 12.31 4.64 -15.93
C THR A 47 13.17 3.88 -14.90
N VAL A 48 14.51 3.96 -15.02
CA VAL A 48 15.44 3.39 -14.02
C VAL A 48 15.18 3.96 -12.63
N ALA A 49 15.02 5.28 -12.51
CA ALA A 49 14.76 5.93 -11.22
C ALA A 49 13.44 5.46 -10.61
N CYS A 50 12.38 5.36 -11.41
CA CYS A 50 11.07 4.86 -10.96
C CYS A 50 11.16 3.40 -10.49
N LEU A 51 11.81 2.52 -11.28
CA LEU A 51 12.01 1.13 -10.90
C LEU A 51 12.90 0.98 -9.66
N SER A 52 13.89 1.85 -9.48
CA SER A 52 14.75 1.86 -8.29
C SER A 52 13.97 2.20 -7.01
N ILE A 53 13.05 3.17 -7.08
CA ILE A 53 12.15 3.51 -5.96
C ILE A 53 11.25 2.31 -5.61
N ILE A 54 10.70 1.66 -6.64
CA ILE A 54 9.86 0.46 -6.46
C ILE A 54 10.68 -0.68 -5.84
N ALA A 55 11.89 -0.92 -6.31
CA ALA A 55 12.79 -1.96 -5.80
C ALA A 55 13.16 -1.71 -4.33
N LEU A 56 13.41 -0.45 -3.96
CA LEU A 56 13.71 -0.08 -2.59
C LEU A 56 12.52 -0.33 -1.64
N ALA A 57 11.28 -0.23 -2.14
CA ALA A 57 10.08 -0.45 -1.33
C ALA A 57 9.76 -1.92 -1.06
N LEU A 58 10.12 -2.83 -1.99
CA LEU A 58 9.88 -4.27 -1.86
C LEU A 58 10.36 -4.90 -0.54
N PRO A 59 11.59 -4.67 -0.04
CA PRO A 59 12.01 -5.25 1.24
C PRO A 59 11.16 -4.78 2.42
N PHE A 60 10.70 -3.53 2.44
CA PHE A 60 9.79 -3.03 3.48
C PHE A 60 8.41 -3.70 3.40
N GLN A 61 7.94 -3.96 2.18
CA GLN A 61 6.67 -4.66 1.96
C GLN A 61 6.74 -6.13 2.39
N ALA A 62 7.86 -6.79 2.12
CA ALA A 62 8.12 -8.16 2.58
C ALA A 62 8.17 -8.23 4.12
N ILE A 63 8.85 -7.29 4.78
CA ILE A 63 8.89 -7.21 6.25
C ILE A 63 7.49 -6.98 6.82
N PHE A 64 6.69 -6.07 6.25
CA PHE A 64 5.29 -5.89 6.66
C PHE A 64 4.50 -7.20 6.61
N PHE A 65 4.64 -7.96 5.52
CA PHE A 65 3.98 -9.25 5.36
C PHE A 65 4.43 -10.26 6.42
N LEU A 66 5.73 -10.35 6.69
CA LEU A 66 6.28 -11.23 7.73
C LEU A 66 5.77 -10.86 9.13
N ILE A 67 5.74 -9.58 9.46
CA ILE A 67 5.21 -9.09 10.75
C ILE A 67 3.74 -9.47 10.88
N ASN A 68 2.92 -9.22 9.85
CA ASN A 68 1.49 -9.51 9.90
C ASN A 68 1.23 -11.01 10.01
N SER A 69 1.97 -11.84 9.25
CA SER A 69 1.89 -13.30 9.33
C SER A 69 2.31 -13.82 10.71
N TYR A 70 3.37 -13.25 11.30
CA TYR A 70 3.82 -13.62 12.64
C TYR A 70 2.78 -13.29 13.71
N ILE A 71 2.14 -12.11 13.61
CA ILE A 71 1.06 -11.70 14.53
C ILE A 71 -0.16 -12.62 14.41
N GLN A 72 -0.53 -13.01 13.19
CA GLN A 72 -1.68 -13.89 12.96
C GLN A 72 -1.44 -15.33 13.44
N GLU A 73 -0.22 -15.86 13.23
CA GLU A 73 0.13 -17.23 13.61
C GLU A 73 0.42 -17.38 15.12
N SER A 74 0.95 -16.34 15.75
CA SER A 74 1.34 -16.40 17.16
C SER A 74 0.13 -16.38 18.09
N THR A 75 -0.08 -17.50 18.79
CA THR A 75 -1.16 -17.65 19.77
C THR A 75 -0.87 -16.94 21.11
N GLN A 76 0.38 -16.51 21.35
CA GLN A 76 0.83 -15.86 22.59
C GLN A 76 1.88 -14.75 22.34
N VAL A 77 1.55 -13.74 21.53
CA VAL A 77 2.41 -12.54 21.46
C VAL A 77 2.33 -11.80 22.81
N HIS A 78 3.46 -11.57 23.47
CA HIS A 78 3.47 -10.74 24.68
C HIS A 78 3.06 -9.31 24.29
N GLN A 79 2.22 -8.66 25.12
CA GLN A 79 1.64 -7.34 24.78
C GLN A 79 2.70 -6.30 24.40
N THR A 80 3.88 -6.36 25.03
CA THR A 80 5.03 -5.49 24.74
C THR A 80 5.63 -5.74 23.35
N GLU A 81 5.75 -7.00 22.93
CA GLU A 81 6.28 -7.37 21.60
C GLU A 81 5.29 -6.96 20.51
N TYR A 82 3.99 -7.17 20.74
CA TYR A 82 2.93 -6.76 19.82
C TYR A 82 2.98 -5.26 19.52
N GLN A 83 3.15 -4.42 20.55
CA GLN A 83 3.25 -2.96 20.38
C GLN A 83 4.50 -2.54 19.59
N MET A 84 5.63 -3.21 19.80
CA MET A 84 6.85 -2.93 19.02
C MET A 84 6.69 -3.35 17.55
N LEU A 85 6.11 -4.53 17.30
CA LEU A 85 5.84 -5.02 15.94
C LEU A 85 4.84 -4.13 15.20
N GLN A 86 3.80 -3.63 15.87
CA GLN A 86 2.85 -2.69 15.26
C GLN A 86 3.52 -1.38 14.83
N ARG A 87 4.39 -0.80 15.67
CA ARG A 87 5.13 0.43 15.32
C ARG A 87 6.02 0.21 14.10
N LEU A 88 6.71 -0.93 14.04
CA LEU A 88 7.54 -1.27 12.89
C LEU A 88 6.69 -1.48 11.62
N SER A 89 5.55 -2.18 11.74
CA SER A 89 4.60 -2.40 10.65
C SER A 89 4.09 -1.09 10.06
N LEU A 90 3.78 -0.09 10.90
CA LEU A 90 3.31 1.22 10.45
C LEU A 90 4.37 1.99 9.62
N ILE A 91 5.64 1.86 9.98
CA ILE A 91 6.75 2.44 9.20
C ILE A 91 6.85 1.75 7.84
N CYS A 92 6.84 0.41 7.82
CA CYS A 92 6.85 -0.37 6.59
C CYS A 92 5.63 -0.05 5.70
N GLN A 93 4.46 0.14 6.30
CA GLN A 93 3.25 0.54 5.60
C GLN A 93 3.38 1.91 4.93
N THR A 94 3.97 2.87 5.63
CA THR A 94 4.21 4.22 5.08
C THR A 94 5.14 4.16 3.86
N VAL A 95 6.26 3.43 3.97
CA VAL A 95 7.21 3.25 2.85
C VAL A 95 6.57 2.50 1.69
N SER A 96 5.76 1.47 1.98
CA SER A 96 5.00 0.74 0.97
C SER A 96 4.06 1.65 0.18
N TYR A 97 3.28 2.50 0.85
CA TYR A 97 2.38 3.42 0.15
C TYR A 97 3.13 4.50 -0.62
N LEU A 98 4.33 4.90 -0.18
CA LEU A 98 5.17 5.83 -0.93
C LEU A 98 5.58 5.26 -2.31
N SER A 99 5.68 3.94 -2.44
CA SER A 99 5.97 3.29 -3.74
C SER A 99 4.91 3.54 -4.81
N LEU A 100 3.66 3.86 -4.43
CA LEU A 100 2.59 4.22 -5.36
C LEU A 100 2.93 5.47 -6.18
N ILE A 101 3.76 6.38 -5.64
CA ILE A 101 4.27 7.53 -6.39
C ILE A 101 5.17 7.04 -7.53
N GLY A 102 6.06 6.08 -7.26
CA GLY A 102 6.92 5.46 -8.27
C GLY A 102 6.10 4.77 -9.36
N ILE A 103 5.03 4.05 -9.00
CA ILE A 103 4.09 3.46 -9.97
C ILE A 103 3.42 4.56 -10.80
N GLY A 104 2.92 5.62 -10.18
CA GLY A 104 2.27 6.74 -10.87
C GLY A 104 3.20 7.40 -11.88
N LEU A 105 4.46 7.66 -11.51
CA LEU A 105 5.47 8.21 -12.42
C LEU A 105 5.81 7.24 -13.56
N LEU A 106 5.89 5.93 -13.26
CA LEU A 106 6.15 4.90 -14.26
C LEU A 106 5.02 4.80 -15.31
N MET A 107 3.78 5.11 -14.95
CA MET A 107 2.68 5.22 -15.91
C MET A 107 2.90 6.34 -16.93
N PHE A 108 3.48 7.46 -16.50
CA PHE A 108 3.87 8.56 -17.41
C PHE A 108 5.07 8.19 -18.29
N ALA A 109 6.03 7.41 -17.76
CA ALA A 109 7.14 6.88 -18.54
C ALA A 109 6.64 5.95 -19.67
N THR A 110 5.56 5.22 -19.42
CA THR A 110 4.99 4.30 -20.40
C THR A 110 4.30 5.02 -21.53
N HIS A 111 3.35 5.88 -21.21
CA HIS A 111 2.56 6.63 -22.18
C HIS A 111 1.84 7.78 -21.50
N GLN A 112 1.93 8.99 -22.06
CA GLN A 112 1.36 10.20 -21.45
C GLN A 112 -0.15 10.08 -21.16
N TYR A 113 -0.95 9.57 -22.10
CA TYR A 113 -2.40 9.35 -21.87
C TYR A 113 -2.71 8.38 -20.72
N ILE A 114 -1.89 7.34 -20.51
CA ILE A 114 -2.08 6.39 -19.40
C ILE A 114 -1.82 7.11 -18.07
N GLY A 115 -0.73 7.88 -17.99
CA GLY A 115 -0.42 8.71 -16.82
C GLY A 115 -1.53 9.71 -16.50
N ILE A 116 -2.03 10.44 -17.50
CA ILE A 116 -3.13 11.41 -17.33
C ILE A 116 -4.42 10.72 -16.84
N ALA A 117 -4.78 9.58 -17.42
CA ALA A 117 -5.96 8.82 -16.99
C ALA A 117 -5.84 8.36 -15.53
N PHE A 118 -4.65 7.88 -15.13
CA PHE A 118 -4.36 7.51 -13.74
C PHE A 118 -4.49 8.70 -12.78
N THR A 119 -3.96 9.88 -13.15
CA THR A 119 -4.05 11.10 -12.35
C THR A 119 -5.50 11.57 -12.20
N ILE A 120 -6.28 11.60 -13.28
CA ILE A 120 -7.70 11.98 -13.23
C ILE A 120 -8.48 11.01 -12.33
N GLY A 121 -8.26 9.71 -12.48
CA GLY A 121 -8.89 8.69 -11.64
C GLY A 121 -8.55 8.87 -10.16
N THR A 122 -7.29 9.19 -9.85
CA THR A 122 -6.84 9.46 -8.47
C THR A 122 -7.52 10.69 -7.88
N ILE A 123 -7.64 11.78 -8.66
CA ILE A 123 -8.33 13.00 -8.23
C ILE A 123 -9.81 12.72 -7.93
N ILE A 124 -10.49 12.02 -8.83
CA ILE A 124 -11.90 11.64 -8.64
C ILE A 124 -12.07 10.78 -7.39
N ALA A 125 -11.23 9.75 -7.20
CA ALA A 125 -11.28 8.89 -6.02
C ALA A 125 -11.07 9.69 -4.72
N PHE A 126 -10.13 10.64 -4.71
CA PHE A 126 -9.92 11.51 -3.56
C PHE A 126 -11.17 12.35 -3.21
N PHE A 127 -11.81 12.95 -4.22
CA PHE A 127 -13.05 13.70 -4.01
C PHE A 127 -14.20 12.81 -3.53
N LEU A 128 -14.33 11.59 -4.05
CA LEU A 128 -15.33 10.63 -3.58
C LEU A 128 -15.13 10.26 -2.11
N VAL A 129 -13.89 9.99 -1.69
CA VAL A 129 -13.57 9.73 -0.29
C VAL A 129 -13.92 10.94 0.57
N ARG A 130 -13.54 12.14 0.16
CA ARG A 130 -13.89 13.38 0.86
C ARG A 130 -15.39 13.58 0.98
N ALA A 131 -16.13 13.37 -0.11
CA ALA A 131 -17.59 13.48 -0.11
C ALA A 131 -18.22 12.46 0.84
N ALA A 132 -17.77 11.21 0.83
CA ALA A 132 -18.28 10.16 1.72
C ALA A 132 -18.05 10.48 3.20
N MET A 133 -16.87 11.03 3.55
CA MET A 133 -16.55 11.43 4.93
C MET A 133 -17.41 12.61 5.41
N ILE A 134 -17.71 13.58 4.55
CA ILE A 134 -18.60 14.69 4.89
C ILE A 134 -20.04 14.19 5.11
N HIS A 135 -20.50 13.23 4.29
CA HIS A 135 -21.82 12.64 4.45
C HIS A 135 -21.94 11.85 5.75
N SER A 136 -20.92 11.06 6.13
CA SER A 136 -20.95 10.30 7.39
C SER A 136 -20.96 11.21 8.62
N GLU A 137 -20.21 12.32 8.60
CA GLU A 137 -20.21 13.32 9.67
C GLU A 137 -21.60 13.96 9.82
N SER A 138 -22.23 14.37 8.71
CA SER A 138 -23.57 14.97 8.73
C SER A 138 -24.65 14.01 9.29
N LEU A 139 -24.56 12.71 8.96
CA LEU A 139 -25.48 11.70 9.46
C LEU A 139 -25.31 11.47 10.97
N SER A 140 -24.07 11.53 11.46
CA SER A 140 -23.77 11.34 12.89
C SER A 140 -24.27 12.49 13.78
N VAL A 141 -24.34 13.71 13.23
CA VAL A 141 -24.87 14.89 13.92
C VAL A 141 -26.40 14.91 13.93
N SER A 142 -27.05 14.44 12.86
CA SER A 142 -28.52 14.38 12.78
C SER A 142 -29.16 13.35 13.73
N HIS A 143 -28.37 12.43 14.29
CA HIS A 143 -28.83 11.35 15.19
C HIS A 143 -28.53 11.61 16.67
N ARG A 144 -28.02 12.80 17.01
CA ARG A 144 -27.72 13.25 18.38
C ARG A 144 -28.65 14.41 18.75
#